data_AF-A0A1I5X9K0-F1
#
_entry.id   AF-A0A1I5X9K0-F1
#
_cell.length_a   1.000
_cell.length_b   1.000
_cell.length_c   1.000
_cell.angle_alpha   90.00
_cell.angle_beta   90.00
_cell.angle_gamma   90.00
#
_symmetry.space_group_name_H-M   'P 1'
#
loop_
_entity.id
_entity.type
_entity.pdbx_description
1 polymer ?
#
loop_
_entity_poly.entity_id
_entity_poly.type
_entity_poly.pdbx_seq_one_letter_code
_entity_poly.pdbx_strand_id
1 'polypeptide(L)'
;MRNAIRPFDGMTGELVQNATLDALRMAHMNFAREEYDRLERLVLQQIVPALGGRSAPVSEDICRHMEQVRTFSGNFCWQHRSVGAAHVAKEVRP
;
A
#
# COMPACT_ATOMS: atom_id res chain seq x y z
N MET A 1 -45.68 24.52 1.28
CA MET A 1 -45.04 23.23 0.95
C MET A 1 -43.71 23.16 1.69
N ARG A 2 -43.59 22.30 2.71
CA ARG A 2 -42.34 22.11 3.48
C ARG A 2 -41.63 20.89 2.90
N ASN A 3 -40.39 21.05 2.45
CA ASN A 3 -39.54 19.95 2.04
C ASN A 3 -39.21 19.10 3.27
N ALA A 4 -39.77 17.90 3.34
CA ALA A 4 -39.42 16.92 4.35
C ALA A 4 -38.02 16.36 4.03
N ILE A 5 -37.06 16.61 4.91
CA ILE A 5 -35.76 15.93 4.90
C ILE A 5 -36.07 14.47 5.25
N ARG A 6 -35.78 13.53 4.32
CA ARG A 6 -35.92 12.11 4.62
C ARG A 6 -34.96 11.78 5.78
N PRO A 7 -35.42 11.08 6.84
CA PRO A 7 -34.49 10.53 7.82
C PRO A 7 -33.54 9.59 7.05
N PHE A 8 -32.27 9.66 7.42
CA PHE A 8 -31.26 8.76 6.89
C PHE A 8 -31.65 7.35 7.35
N ASP A 9 -32.29 6.58 6.47
CA ASP A 9 -32.60 5.17 6.72
C ASP A 9 -31.29 4.52 7.13
N GLY A 10 -31.26 4.00 8.36
CA GLY A 10 -30.04 3.68 9.08
C GLY A 10 -29.08 2.88 8.21
N MET A 11 -27.92 3.48 7.89
CA MET A 11 -26.79 2.71 7.41
C MET A 11 -26.50 1.65 8.47
N THR A 12 -26.84 0.40 8.16
CA THR A 12 -26.40 -0.78 8.91
C THR A 12 -24.89 -0.88 8.75
N GLY A 13 -24.16 -0.29 9.69
CA GLY A 13 -22.72 -0.48 9.81
C GLY A 13 -22.45 -1.79 10.52
N GLU A 14 -21.72 -2.69 9.88
CA GLU A 14 -21.15 -3.85 10.56
C GLU A 14 -19.82 -3.44 11.22
N LEU A 15 -19.64 -3.83 12.49
CA LEU A 15 -18.36 -3.67 13.16
C LEU A 15 -17.34 -4.61 12.51
N VAL A 16 -16.44 -4.03 11.71
CA VAL A 16 -15.30 -4.76 11.17
C VAL A 16 -14.38 -5.16 12.31
N GLN A 17 -13.89 -6.40 12.29
CA GLN A 17 -12.96 -6.89 13.31
C GLN A 17 -11.74 -5.97 13.45
N ASN A 18 -11.21 -5.88 14.67
CA ASN A 18 -9.99 -5.13 14.96
C ASN A 18 -8.87 -5.60 14.03
N ALA A 19 -8.41 -4.69 13.16
CA ALA A 19 -7.26 -4.94 12.32
C ALA A 19 -6.00 -4.63 13.15
N THR A 20 -5.24 -5.66 13.53
CA THR A 20 -3.98 -5.50 14.26
C THR A 20 -2.79 -5.70 13.34
N LEU A 21 -1.88 -4.73 13.33
CA LEU A 21 -0.60 -4.80 12.65
C LEU A 21 0.51 -4.87 13.69
N ASP A 22 1.16 -6.03 13.81
CA ASP A 22 2.30 -6.18 14.69
C ASP A 22 3.57 -5.53 14.12
N ALA A 23 4.56 -5.31 14.99
CA ALA A 23 5.82 -4.65 14.63
C ALA A 23 6.64 -5.44 13.59
N LEU A 24 6.57 -6.78 13.61
CA LEU A 24 7.30 -7.62 12.67
C LEU A 24 6.73 -7.49 11.25
N ARG A 25 5.40 -7.49 11.12
CA ARG A 25 4.71 -7.26 9.84
C ARG A 25 5.00 -5.86 9.30
N MET A 26 5.03 -4.83 10.16
CA MET A 26 5.48 -3.49 9.74
C MET A 26 6.92 -3.50 9.23
N ALA A 27 7.83 -4.16 9.95
CA ALA A 27 9.23 -4.25 9.56
C ALA A 27 9.39 -4.96 8.20
N HIS A 28 8.69 -6.07 7.96
CA HIS A 28 8.68 -6.76 6.67
C HIS A 28 8.15 -5.89 5.54
N MET A 29 7.07 -5.14 5.78
CA MET A 29 6.50 -4.22 4.79
C MET A 29 7.47 -3.08 4.43
N ASN A 30 8.12 -2.49 5.43
CA ASN A 30 9.13 -1.45 5.21
C ASN A 30 10.34 -2.01 4.46
N PHE A 31 10.83 -3.18 4.87
CA PHE A 31 11.93 -3.86 4.19
C PHE A 31 11.59 -4.17 2.72
N ALA A 32 10.39 -4.69 2.45
CA ALA A 32 9.94 -4.96 1.09
C ALA A 32 9.91 -3.69 0.22
N ARG A 33 9.49 -2.55 0.80
CA ARG A 33 9.52 -1.25 0.11
C ARG A 33 10.94 -0.81 -0.22
N GLU A 34 11.85 -0.89 0.75
CA GLU A 34 13.25 -0.51 0.55
C GLU A 34 13.96 -1.39 -0.49
N GLU A 35 13.74 -2.71 -0.46
CA GLU A 35 14.30 -3.63 -1.45
C GLU A 35 13.74 -3.38 -2.84
N TYR A 36 12.43 -3.11 -2.93
CA TYR A 36 11.81 -2.76 -4.21
C TYR A 36 12.37 -1.45 -4.77
N ASP A 37 12.58 -0.42 -3.95
CA ASP A 37 13.18 0.85 -4.38
C ASP A 37 14.63 0.67 -4.87
N ARG A 38 15.38 -0.26 -4.26
CA ARG A 38 16.72 -0.64 -4.75
C ARG A 38 16.64 -1.35 -6.10
N LEU A 39 15.74 -2.33 -6.23
CA LEU A 39 15.51 -3.03 -7.49
C LEU A 39 15.11 -2.05 -8.60
N GLU A 40 14.19 -1.13 -8.30
CA GLU A 40 13.73 -0.13 -9.26
C GLU A 40 14.87 0.73 -9.79
N ARG A 41 15.77 1.20 -8.90
CA ARG A 41 16.96 1.94 -9.32
C ARG A 41 17.88 1.12 -10.22
N LEU A 42 18.18 -0.12 -9.85
CA LEU A 42 19.03 -0.99 -10.68
C LEU A 42 18.44 -1.20 -12.07
N VAL A 43 17.15 -1.49 -12.15
CA VAL A 43 16.47 -1.71 -13.42
C VAL A 43 16.46 -0.43 -14.27
N LEU A 44 16.04 0.70 -13.70
CA LEU A 44 15.91 1.94 -14.46
C LEU A 44 17.26 2.54 -14.87
N GLN A 45 18.31 2.38 -14.05
CA GLN A 45 19.61 3.00 -14.30
C GLN A 45 20.57 2.11 -15.09
N GLN A 46 20.44 0.78 -15.00
CA GLN A 46 21.37 -0.15 -15.66
C GLN A 46 20.70 -0.97 -16.75
N ILE A 47 19.56 -1.58 -16.45
CA ILE A 47 18.91 -2.54 -17.36
C ILE A 47 18.20 -1.82 -18.51
N VAL A 48 17.35 -0.84 -18.21
CA VAL A 48 16.59 -0.11 -19.24
C VAL A 48 17.52 0.54 -20.29
N PRO A 49 18.63 1.22 -19.91
CA PRO A 49 19.58 1.72 -20.91
C PRO A 49 20.23 0.61 -21.74
N ALA A 50 20.62 -0.51 -21.12
CA ALA A 50 21.22 -1.65 -21.82
C ALA A 50 20.26 -2.32 -22.83
N LEU A 51 18.96 -2.20 -22.63
CA LEU A 51 17.91 -2.72 -23.52
C LEU A 51 17.52 -1.76 -24.65
N GLY A 52 18.21 -0.63 -24.82
CA GLY A 52 17.88 0.37 -25.84
C GLY A 52 17.00 1.53 -25.33
N GLY A 53 16.95 1.73 -24.02
CA GLY A 53 16.22 2.82 -23.38
C GLY A 53 14.72 2.56 -23.27
N ARG A 54 13.97 3.61 -22.87
CA ARG A 54 12.52 3.50 -22.59
C ARG A 54 11.66 3.23 -23.81
N SER A 55 12.14 3.54 -25.01
CA SER A 55 11.43 3.30 -26.27
C SER A 55 11.51 1.85 -26.75
N ALA A 56 12.38 1.03 -26.14
CA ALA A 56 12.43 -0.38 -26.45
C ALA A 56 11.19 -1.08 -25.87
N PRO A 57 10.42 -1.85 -26.65
CA PRO A 57 9.19 -2.50 -26.17
C PRO A 57 9.39 -3.33 -24.89
N VAL A 58 10.53 -4.03 -24.80
CA VAL A 58 10.91 -4.81 -23.61
C VAL A 58 11.12 -3.93 -22.37
N SER A 59 11.73 -2.74 -22.52
CA SER A 59 11.92 -1.80 -21.41
C SER A 59 10.60 -1.23 -20.93
N GLU A 60 9.67 -0.95 -21.86
CA GLU A 60 8.31 -0.50 -21.55
C GLU A 60 7.56 -1.55 -20.74
N ASP A 61 7.60 -2.82 -21.16
CA ASP A 61 6.98 -3.92 -20.45
C ASP A 61 7.56 -4.12 -19.04
N ILE A 62 8.88 -4.02 -18.89
CA ILE A 62 9.54 -4.10 -17.58
C ILE A 62 9.05 -2.96 -16.67
N CYS A 63 9.06 -1.71 -17.16
CA CYS A 63 8.59 -0.56 -16.39
C CYS A 63 7.12 -0.72 -15.98
N ARG A 64 6.27 -1.18 -16.91
CA ARG A 64 4.86 -1.44 -16.66
C ARG A 64 4.66 -2.51 -15.59
N HIS A 65 5.42 -3.61 -15.65
CA HIS A 65 5.33 -4.68 -14.64
C HIS A 65 5.82 -4.22 -13.27
N MET A 66 6.87 -3.40 -13.21
CA MET A 66 7.29 -2.77 -11.98
C MET A 66 6.15 -1.93 -11.38
N GLU A 67 5.57 -1.02 -12.15
CA GLU A 67 4.46 -0.18 -11.67
C GLU A 67 3.25 -0.99 -11.21
N GLN A 68 2.93 -2.08 -11.91
CA GLN A 68 1.90 -3.03 -11.50
C GLN A 68 2.21 -3.67 -10.15
N VAL A 69 3.44 -4.15 -9.93
CA VAL A 69 3.85 -4.74 -8.63
C VAL A 69 3.68 -3.73 -7.50
N ARG A 70 4.10 -2.47 -7.69
CA ARG A 70 3.94 -1.41 -6.67
C ARG A 70 2.46 -1.10 -6.42
N THR A 71 1.65 -1.04 -7.48
CA THR A 71 0.21 -0.75 -7.39
C THR A 71 -0.54 -1.85 -6.66
N PHE A 72 -0.38 -3.11 -7.10
CA PHE A 72 -1.12 -4.25 -6.55
C PHE A 72 -0.60 -4.69 -5.18
N SER A 73 0.64 -4.34 -4.79
CA SER A 73 1.12 -4.51 -3.42
C SER A 73 0.62 -3.42 -2.45
N GLY A 74 -0.10 -2.41 -2.93
CA GLY A 74 -0.47 -1.24 -2.13
C GLY A 74 0.75 -0.46 -1.66
N ASN A 75 1.79 -0.36 -2.49
CA ASN A 75 3.10 0.20 -2.18
C ASN A 75 3.76 -0.44 -0.94
N PHE A 76 3.53 -1.75 -0.78
CA PHE A 76 3.98 -2.51 0.39
C PHE A 76 3.49 -1.89 1.71
N CYS A 77 2.30 -1.29 1.69
CA CYS A 77 1.67 -0.75 2.89
C CYS A 77 0.60 -1.71 3.40
N TRP A 78 0.29 -1.57 4.68
CA TRP A 78 -0.78 -2.34 5.28
C TRP A 78 -2.13 -2.01 4.62
N GLN A 79 -2.87 -3.06 4.28
CA GLN A 79 -4.12 -2.96 3.52
C GLN A 79 -5.21 -2.16 4.27
N HIS A 80 -5.17 -2.18 5.60
CA HIS A 80 -6.12 -1.46 6.46
C HIS A 80 -5.54 -0.14 6.99
N ARG A 81 -4.58 0.49 6.32
CA ARG A 81 -3.96 1.76 6.75
C ARG A 81 -4.96 2.91 7.01
N SER A 82 -6.15 2.84 6.42
CA SER A 82 -7.24 3.80 6.61
C SER A 82 -8.13 3.50 7.83
N VAL A 83 -7.97 2.32 8.45
CA VAL A 83 -8.62 1.97 9.71
C VAL A 83 -7.84 2.67 10.83
N GLY A 84 -8.22 3.92 11.07
CA GLY A 84 -7.56 4.81 12.02
C GLY A 84 -7.83 4.41 13.47
N ALA A 85 -7.10 3.43 13.99
CA ALA A 85 -6.92 3.22 15.42
C ALA A 85 -5.53 2.61 15.67
N ALA A 86 -4.54 3.45 15.91
CA ALA A 86 -3.22 3.00 16.36
C ALA A 86 -3.21 2.90 17.88
N HIS A 87 -3.22 1.68 18.42
CA HIS A 87 -3.02 1.44 19.84
C HIS A 87 -1.53 1.22 20.12
N VAL A 88 -0.88 2.17 20.78
CA VAL A 88 0.49 1.99 21.29
C VAL A 88 0.39 1.18 22.58
N ALA A 89 1.00 -0.01 22.62
CA ALA A 89 1.15 -0.77 23.85
C ALA A 89 2.00 0.04 24.84
N LYS A 90 1.42 0.38 26.00
CA LYS A 90 2.16 0.94 27.14
C LYS A 90 2.46 -0.20 28.11
N GLU A 91 3.70 -0.27 28.60
CA GLU A 91 3.99 -1.09 29.78
C GLU A 91 3.09 -0.62 30.93
N VAL A 92 2.24 -1.52 31.41
CA VAL A 92 1.55 -1.35 32.68
C VAL A 92 2.42 -2.06 33.71
N ARG A 93 3.17 -1.30 34.51
CA ARG A 93 3.76 -1.88 35.74
C ARG A 93 2.61 -2.21 36.70
N PRO A 94 2.65 -3.39 37.36
CA PRO A 94 1.75 -3.69 38.47
C PRO A 94 1.99 -2.77 39.66
#